data_AF-A0A6A2FIE0-F1
#
_entry.id   AF-A0A6A2FIE0-F1
#
_cell.length_a   1.000
_cell.length_b   1.000
_cell.length_c   1.000
_cell.angle_alpha   90.00
_cell.angle_beta   90.00
_cell.angle_gamma   90.00
#
_symmetry.space_group_name_H-M   'P 1'
#
loop_
_entity.id
_entity.type
_entity.pdbx_description
1 polymer ?
#
loop_
_entity_poly.entity_id
_entity_poly.type
_entity_poly.pdbx_seq_one_letter_code
_entity_poly.pdbx_strand_id
1 'polypeptide(L)'
;MNNSINLFEQLLQHFTGHPPERVFDDFLSVAICLLAADSPQQTPSPFNFEAWYSEVSRSYTRREQKLFPFLLHVLIEEIQKRVNLREDPDVLGEYYQQYFMKEEELLILPYNAYLVMAHALSKRDTPLIAPDFMVTDCRSGGLISALFSAFGEGRMYYGLEHNPVCAKMAAINVFLRGVSDAEILYADSPDGFSVSYKITDSPHSLTIITRKEDSKLWAAKTSPESNMNVVSLSQIQVKPR
;
A
#
# COMPACT_ATOMS: atom_id res chain seq x y z
N MET A 1 -14.01 5.33 -24.68
CA MET A 1 -13.69 5.11 -23.26
C MET A 1 -14.88 4.37 -22.66
N ASN A 2 -14.69 3.12 -22.25
CA ASN A 2 -15.77 2.29 -21.74
C ASN A 2 -16.18 2.77 -20.34
N ASN A 3 -17.42 3.26 -20.22
CA ASN A 3 -18.09 3.59 -18.97
C ASN A 3 -18.48 2.33 -18.18
N SER A 4 -17.51 1.49 -17.79
CA SER A 4 -17.76 0.52 -16.72
C SER A 4 -17.23 1.10 -15.43
N ILE A 5 -18.10 1.79 -14.69
CA ILE A 5 -17.86 2.04 -13.26
C ILE A 5 -17.57 0.66 -12.65
N ASN A 6 -16.36 0.46 -12.15
CA ASN A 6 -15.98 -0.81 -11.54
C ASN A 6 -16.91 -1.07 -10.34
N LEU A 7 -17.34 -2.32 -10.16
CA LEU A 7 -18.20 -2.74 -9.04
C LEU A 7 -17.68 -2.22 -7.69
N PHE A 8 -16.36 -2.13 -7.51
CA PHE A 8 -15.73 -1.56 -6.32
C PHE A 8 -16.22 -0.12 -6.04
N GLU A 9 -16.18 0.74 -7.05
CA GLU A 9 -16.63 2.13 -6.94
C GLU A 9 -18.15 2.22 -6.73
N GLN A 10 -18.94 1.38 -7.41
CA GLN A 10 -20.40 1.35 -7.22
C GLN A 10 -20.75 1.00 -5.76
N LEU A 11 -20.01 0.09 -5.15
CA LEU A 11 -20.25 -0.33 -3.77
C LEU A 11 -19.95 0.77 -2.76
N LEU A 12 -18.93 1.61 -3.01
CA LEU A 12 -18.62 2.75 -2.14
C LEU A 12 -19.76 3.79 -2.11
N GLN A 13 -20.54 3.89 -3.19
CA GLN A 13 -21.70 4.80 -3.26
C GLN A 13 -22.87 4.36 -2.36
N HIS A 14 -22.88 3.12 -1.85
CA HIS A 14 -23.93 2.62 -0.96
C HIS A 14 -23.78 3.07 0.51
N PHE A 15 -22.67 3.72 0.87
CA PHE A 15 -22.43 4.28 2.20
C PHE A 15 -23.05 5.68 2.31
N THR A 16 -24.38 5.71 2.48
CA THR A 16 -25.13 6.97 2.48
C THR A 16 -24.99 7.71 3.82
N GLY A 17 -24.71 9.01 3.77
CA GLY A 17 -24.65 9.85 4.98
C GLY A 17 -23.25 9.96 5.61
N HIS A 18 -22.22 9.42 4.96
CA HIS A 18 -20.82 9.55 5.35
C HIS A 18 -20.03 10.27 4.24
N PRO A 19 -19.03 11.12 4.57
CA PRO A 19 -18.14 11.70 3.56
C PRO A 19 -17.39 10.61 2.78
N PRO A 20 -17.32 10.67 1.44
CA PRO A 20 -16.66 9.64 0.63
C PRO A 20 -15.19 9.37 1.00
N GLU A 21 -14.44 10.42 1.37
CA GLU A 21 -13.04 10.32 1.81
C GLU A 21 -12.93 9.46 3.07
N ARG A 22 -13.88 9.66 4.00
CA ARG A 22 -13.94 8.91 5.25
C ARG A 22 -14.32 7.45 5.00
N VAL A 23 -15.31 7.19 4.15
CA VAL A 23 -15.71 5.82 3.79
C VAL A 23 -14.54 5.06 3.18
N PHE A 24 -13.79 5.72 2.29
CA PHE A 24 -12.61 5.13 1.67
C PHE A 24 -11.52 4.82 2.70
N ASP A 25 -11.18 5.77 3.57
CA ASP A 25 -10.16 5.55 4.61
C ASP A 25 -10.57 4.48 5.64
N ASP A 26 -11.85 4.47 6.03
CA ASP A 26 -12.42 3.45 6.93
C ASP A 26 -12.41 2.08 6.25
N PHE A 27 -12.72 1.99 4.96
CA PHE A 27 -12.58 0.76 4.18
C PHE A 27 -11.14 0.24 4.19
N LEU A 28 -10.13 1.08 3.94
CA LEU A 28 -8.73 0.66 3.99
C LEU A 28 -8.34 0.15 5.38
N SER A 29 -8.81 0.82 6.43
CA SER A 29 -8.57 0.40 7.81
C SER A 29 -9.18 -0.97 8.11
N VAL A 30 -10.44 -1.18 7.71
CA VAL A 30 -11.12 -2.49 7.83
C VAL A 30 -10.41 -3.56 6.99
N ALA A 31 -9.99 -3.23 5.76
CA ALA A 31 -9.26 -4.16 4.90
C ALA A 31 -7.96 -4.62 5.57
N ILE A 32 -7.19 -3.71 6.18
CA ILE A 32 -5.99 -4.07 6.95
C ILE A 32 -6.35 -5.01 8.10
N CYS A 33 -7.40 -4.74 8.87
CA CYS A 33 -7.84 -5.65 9.94
C CYS A 33 -8.21 -7.06 9.43
N LEU A 34 -8.81 -7.14 8.23
CA LEU A 34 -9.24 -8.42 7.64
C LEU A 34 -8.08 -9.18 6.98
N LEU A 35 -7.07 -8.48 6.47
CA LEU A 35 -5.87 -9.06 5.86
C LEU A 35 -4.80 -9.41 6.90
N ALA A 36 -4.80 -8.72 8.03
CA ALA A 36 -3.97 -9.07 9.17
C ALA A 36 -4.48 -10.38 9.79
N ALA A 37 -3.78 -11.48 9.52
CA ALA A 37 -4.05 -12.75 10.15
C ALA A 37 -3.09 -12.96 11.32
N ASP A 38 -3.62 -13.29 12.50
CA ASP A 38 -2.83 -13.93 13.55
C ASP A 38 -2.54 -15.37 13.10
N SER A 39 -1.37 -15.61 12.50
CA SER A 39 -0.93 -16.98 12.28
C SER A 39 -0.54 -17.61 13.62
N PRO A 40 -0.90 -18.88 13.90
CA PRO A 40 -0.45 -19.60 15.09
C PRO A 40 1.07 -19.71 15.24
N GLN A 41 1.80 -19.50 14.14
CA GLN A 41 3.28 -19.55 14.09
C GLN A 41 3.90 -18.16 14.28
N GLN A 42 3.10 -17.10 14.32
CA GLN A 42 3.58 -15.74 14.54
C GLN A 42 3.52 -15.38 16.02
N THR A 43 4.48 -14.55 16.44
CA THR A 43 4.34 -13.83 17.70
C THR A 43 3.06 -12.99 17.61
N PRO A 44 2.16 -13.07 18.61
CA PRO A 44 0.91 -12.30 18.59
C PRO A 44 1.21 -10.83 18.31
N SER A 45 0.49 -10.25 17.36
CA SER A 45 0.61 -8.81 17.12
C SER A 45 0.26 -8.06 18.40
N PRO A 46 1.09 -7.09 18.85
CA PRO A 46 0.71 -6.25 19.98
C PRO A 46 -0.45 -5.30 19.62
N PHE A 47 -0.80 -5.19 18.34
CA PHE A 47 -1.89 -4.37 17.85
C PHE A 47 -3.23 -5.08 17.99
N ASN A 48 -4.20 -4.44 18.64
CA ASN A 48 -5.55 -4.99 18.82
C ASN A 48 -6.44 -4.69 17.60
N PHE A 49 -6.41 -5.58 16.60
CA PHE A 49 -7.20 -5.45 15.37
C PHE A 49 -8.70 -5.49 15.61
N GLU A 50 -9.19 -6.27 16.58
CA GLU A 50 -10.62 -6.36 16.89
C GLU A 50 -11.15 -5.03 17.44
N ALA A 51 -10.41 -4.42 18.37
CA ALA A 51 -10.76 -3.11 18.91
C ALA A 51 -10.75 -2.03 17.82
N TRP A 52 -9.73 -2.04 16.94
CA TRP A 52 -9.64 -1.07 15.85
C TRP A 52 -10.76 -1.25 14.81
N TYR A 53 -11.05 -2.49 14.42
CA TYR A 53 -12.19 -2.81 13.56
C TYR A 53 -13.51 -2.31 14.17
N SER A 54 -13.73 -2.56 15.47
CA SER A 54 -14.91 -2.10 16.18
C SER A 54 -15.00 -0.56 16.21
N GLU A 55 -13.88 0.11 16.49
CA GLU A 55 -13.81 1.58 16.52
C GLU A 55 -14.16 2.23 15.17
N VAL A 56 -13.60 1.71 14.07
CA VAL A 56 -13.84 2.23 12.71
C VAL A 56 -15.27 1.94 12.27
N SER A 57 -15.72 0.70 12.46
CA SER A 57 -17.01 0.21 11.94
C SER A 57 -18.23 0.69 12.73
N ARG A 58 -18.07 1.15 13.99
CA ARG A 58 -19.21 1.49 14.88
C ARG A 58 -20.12 2.61 14.38
N SER A 59 -19.61 3.49 13.53
CA SER A 59 -20.39 4.62 13.00
C SER A 59 -21.30 4.25 11.83
N TYR A 60 -21.14 3.03 11.30
CA TYR A 60 -21.90 2.50 10.18
C TYR A 60 -23.07 1.64 10.64
N THR A 61 -24.14 1.60 9.85
CA THR A 61 -25.25 0.68 10.08
C THR A 61 -24.80 -0.77 9.90
N ARG A 62 -25.52 -1.73 10.49
CA ARG A 62 -25.24 -3.17 10.29
C ARG A 62 -25.24 -3.58 8.82
N ARG A 63 -25.99 -2.88 7.96
CA ARG A 63 -26.03 -3.15 6.52
C ARG A 63 -24.72 -2.68 5.86
N GLU A 64 -24.28 -1.47 6.16
CA GLU A 64 -23.02 -0.90 5.65
C GLU A 64 -21.80 -1.66 6.16
N GLN A 65 -21.78 -2.07 7.44
CA GLN A 65 -20.69 -2.88 8.00
C GLN A 65 -20.48 -4.18 7.21
N LYS A 66 -21.56 -4.81 6.73
CA LYS A 66 -21.48 -6.02 5.88
C LYS A 66 -20.94 -5.75 4.48
N LEU A 67 -20.91 -4.50 4.02
CA LEU A 67 -20.34 -4.13 2.74
C LEU A 67 -18.81 -4.10 2.77
N PHE A 68 -18.16 -3.83 3.91
CA PHE A 68 -16.69 -3.78 3.95
C PHE A 68 -16.00 -5.09 3.54
N PRO A 69 -16.37 -6.28 4.06
CA PRO A 69 -15.78 -7.53 3.58
C PRO A 69 -16.10 -7.80 2.10
N PHE A 70 -17.26 -7.37 1.62
CA PHE A 70 -17.65 -7.51 0.22
C PHE A 70 -16.82 -6.60 -0.70
N LEU A 71 -16.56 -5.36 -0.29
CA LEU A 71 -15.64 -4.44 -0.97
C LEU A 71 -14.24 -5.04 -1.07
N LEU A 72 -13.72 -5.63 0.01
CA LEU A 72 -12.41 -6.28 -0.01
C LEU A 72 -12.38 -7.46 -0.98
N HIS A 73 -13.42 -8.30 -0.98
CA HIS A 73 -13.55 -9.39 -1.95
C HIS A 73 -13.53 -8.89 -3.40
N VAL A 74 -14.34 -7.87 -3.72
CA VAL A 74 -14.40 -7.27 -5.06
C VAL A 74 -13.06 -6.64 -5.46
N LEU A 75 -12.37 -5.98 -4.51
CA LEU A 75 -11.03 -5.44 -4.74
C LEU A 75 -10.04 -6.55 -5.11
N ILE A 76 -10.02 -7.65 -4.36
CA ILE A 76 -9.15 -8.80 -4.61
C ILE A 76 -9.41 -9.39 -6.00
N GLU A 77 -10.68 -9.64 -6.33
CA GLU A 77 -11.07 -10.19 -7.63
C GLU A 77 -10.65 -9.28 -8.78
N GLU A 78 -10.86 -7.97 -8.67
CA GLU A 78 -10.47 -7.02 -9.70
C GLU A 78 -8.94 -6.96 -9.85
N ILE A 79 -8.19 -6.87 -8.75
CA ILE A 79 -6.72 -6.87 -8.82
C ILE A 79 -6.23 -8.14 -9.51
N GLN A 80 -6.71 -9.32 -9.11
CA GLN A 80 -6.35 -10.59 -9.74
C GLN A 80 -6.69 -10.64 -11.22
N LYS A 81 -7.88 -10.18 -11.60
CA LYS A 81 -8.30 -10.08 -13.00
C LYS A 81 -7.36 -9.19 -13.80
N ARG A 82 -7.04 -7.98 -13.30
CA ARG A 82 -6.13 -7.05 -13.99
C ARG A 82 -4.71 -7.60 -14.09
N VAL A 83 -4.21 -8.29 -13.05
CA VAL A 83 -2.93 -9.03 -13.12
C VAL A 83 -2.96 -10.04 -14.28
N ASN A 84 -4.00 -10.86 -14.36
CA ASN A 84 -4.14 -11.90 -15.39
C ASN A 84 -4.25 -11.31 -16.80
N LEU A 85 -4.92 -10.17 -16.95
CA LEU A 85 -5.06 -9.44 -18.21
C LEU A 85 -3.85 -8.57 -18.57
N ARG A 86 -2.84 -8.48 -17.69
CA ARG A 86 -1.67 -7.58 -17.82
C ARG A 86 -2.07 -6.10 -17.92
N GLU A 87 -3.13 -5.73 -17.21
CA GLU A 87 -3.60 -4.35 -17.03
C GLU A 87 -3.00 -3.73 -15.75
N ASP A 88 -3.27 -2.44 -15.53
CA ASP A 88 -2.83 -1.74 -14.32
C ASP A 88 -3.54 -2.30 -13.07
N PRO A 89 -2.82 -2.98 -12.17
CA PRO A 89 -3.43 -3.60 -11.00
C PRO A 89 -3.75 -2.61 -9.86
N ASP A 90 -3.39 -1.33 -9.97
CA ASP A 90 -3.53 -0.35 -8.90
C ASP A 90 -4.94 0.26 -8.82
N VAL A 91 -5.91 -0.59 -8.48
CA VAL A 91 -7.34 -0.20 -8.36
C VAL A 91 -7.54 0.90 -7.31
N LEU A 92 -6.84 0.80 -6.17
CA LEU A 92 -6.94 1.77 -5.08
C LEU A 92 -6.35 3.13 -5.47
N GLY A 93 -5.19 3.14 -6.10
CA GLY A 93 -4.54 4.36 -6.57
C GLY A 93 -5.34 5.05 -7.68
N GLU A 94 -5.89 4.28 -8.63
CA GLU A 94 -6.79 4.81 -9.67
C GLU A 94 -8.01 5.50 -9.05
N TYR A 95 -8.69 4.82 -8.12
CA TYR A 95 -9.84 5.38 -7.42
C TYR A 95 -9.48 6.65 -6.64
N TYR A 96 -8.37 6.62 -5.88
CA TYR A 96 -7.93 7.78 -5.10
C TYR A 96 -7.58 8.97 -5.98
N GLN A 97 -6.87 8.75 -7.08
CA GLN A 97 -6.51 9.79 -8.04
C GLN A 97 -7.73 10.42 -8.71
N GLN A 98 -8.76 9.63 -9.01
CA GLN A 98 -9.97 10.13 -9.65
C GLN A 98 -10.84 10.97 -8.71
N TYR A 99 -10.88 10.64 -7.42
CA TYR A 99 -11.90 11.17 -6.50
C TYR A 99 -11.39 12.08 -5.39
N PHE A 100 -10.14 11.92 -4.95
CA PHE A 100 -9.64 12.58 -3.73
C PHE A 100 -8.37 13.38 -3.92
N MET A 101 -7.57 13.03 -4.93
CA MET A 101 -6.31 13.70 -5.19
C MET A 101 -6.54 15.16 -5.58
N LYS A 102 -5.82 16.06 -4.92
CA LYS A 102 -5.83 17.50 -5.24
C LYS A 102 -4.84 17.80 -6.36
N GLU A 103 -5.07 18.88 -7.12
CA GLU A 103 -4.20 19.29 -8.23
C GLU A 103 -2.74 19.55 -7.81
N GLU A 104 -2.51 19.89 -6.55
CA GLU A 104 -1.18 20.19 -5.99
C GLU A 104 -0.45 18.93 -5.49
N GLU A 105 -1.13 17.78 -5.43
CA GLU A 105 -0.54 16.51 -4.99
C GLU A 105 0.19 15.83 -6.15
N LEU A 106 1.32 15.21 -5.84
CA LEU A 106 2.14 14.50 -6.81
C LEU A 106 1.37 13.28 -7.37
N LEU A 107 1.22 13.15 -8.69
CA LEU A 107 0.40 12.12 -9.37
C LEU A 107 0.76 10.65 -9.06
N ILE A 108 -0.25 9.78 -8.93
CA ILE A 108 -0.06 8.32 -8.99
C ILE A 108 0.17 7.94 -10.45
N LEU A 109 1.35 7.42 -10.74
CA LEU A 109 1.71 7.06 -12.11
C LEU A 109 1.01 5.75 -12.52
N PRO A 110 0.62 5.60 -13.79
CA PRO A 110 0.19 4.30 -14.32
C PRO A 110 1.26 3.23 -14.09
N TYR A 111 0.85 2.00 -13.80
CA TYR A 111 1.76 0.91 -13.44
C TYR A 111 2.84 0.62 -14.49
N ASN A 112 2.53 0.80 -15.78
CA ASN A 112 3.53 0.66 -16.85
C ASN A 112 4.69 1.66 -16.73
N ALA A 113 4.46 2.87 -16.22
CA ALA A 113 5.53 3.82 -15.94
C ALA A 113 6.45 3.29 -14.81
N TYR A 114 5.86 2.74 -13.75
CA TYR A 114 6.62 2.11 -12.67
C TYR A 114 7.44 0.90 -13.16
N LEU A 115 6.90 0.06 -14.05
CA LEU A 115 7.65 -1.04 -14.65
C LEU A 115 8.87 -0.55 -15.44
N VAL A 116 8.71 0.50 -16.25
CA VAL A 116 9.83 1.11 -16.99
C VAL A 116 10.90 1.62 -16.02
N MET A 117 10.49 2.29 -14.93
CA MET A 117 11.42 2.76 -13.90
C MET A 117 12.16 1.60 -13.21
N ALA A 118 11.44 0.54 -12.82
CA ALA A 118 12.03 -0.64 -12.19
C ALA A 118 13.05 -1.33 -13.11
N HIS A 119 12.72 -1.51 -14.39
CA HIS A 119 13.64 -2.09 -15.39
C HIS A 119 14.83 -1.18 -15.72
N ALA A 120 14.70 0.14 -15.61
CA ALA A 120 15.84 1.03 -15.77
C ALA A 120 16.86 0.84 -14.64
N LEU A 121 16.40 0.52 -13.43
CA LEU A 121 17.27 0.22 -12.29
C LEU A 121 17.97 -1.14 -12.41
N SER A 122 17.34 -2.12 -13.07
CA SER A 122 17.91 -3.48 -13.23
C SER A 122 19.10 -3.55 -14.18
N LYS A 123 19.37 -2.50 -14.95
CA LYS A 123 20.50 -2.44 -15.91
C LYS A 123 21.81 -1.94 -15.31
N ARG A 124 21.85 -1.65 -14.00
CA ARG A 124 23.08 -1.29 -13.28
C ARG A 124 23.78 -2.57 -12.82
N ASP A 125 25.11 -2.62 -12.90
CA ASP A 125 25.95 -3.79 -12.58
C ASP A 125 25.46 -4.51 -11.31
N THR A 126 25.17 -5.80 -11.45
CA THR A 126 24.59 -6.61 -10.38
C THR A 126 25.59 -6.75 -9.23
N PRO A 127 25.33 -6.18 -8.04
CA PRO A 127 26.21 -6.38 -6.90
C PRO A 127 26.16 -7.85 -6.44
N LEU A 128 27.22 -8.32 -5.76
CA LEU A 128 27.25 -9.67 -5.16
C LEU A 128 26.11 -9.92 -4.16
N ILE A 129 25.56 -8.85 -3.57
CA ILE A 129 24.42 -8.88 -2.66
C ILE A 129 23.28 -8.09 -3.30
N ALA A 130 22.10 -8.71 -3.39
CA ALA A 130 20.91 -8.05 -3.88
C ALA A 130 20.57 -6.84 -2.98
N PRO A 131 20.51 -5.62 -3.53
CA PRO A 131 20.24 -4.44 -2.71
C PRO A 131 18.77 -4.36 -2.30
N ASP A 132 18.52 -3.90 -1.08
CA ASP A 132 17.18 -3.52 -0.62
C ASP A 132 16.72 -2.23 -1.32
N PHE A 133 15.40 -2.01 -1.40
CA PHE A 133 14.84 -0.82 -2.03
C PHE A 133 14.07 0.02 -1.02
N MET A 134 14.27 1.34 -1.05
CA MET A 134 13.44 2.29 -0.33
C MET A 134 12.84 3.31 -1.30
N VAL A 135 11.51 3.33 -1.38
CA VAL A 135 10.75 4.29 -2.16
C VAL A 135 10.25 5.40 -1.25
N THR A 136 10.69 6.64 -1.48
CA THR A 136 10.11 7.81 -0.80
C THR A 136 8.87 8.29 -1.55
N ASP A 137 7.87 8.75 -0.80
CA ASP A 137 6.58 9.17 -1.34
C ASP A 137 5.93 8.01 -2.11
N CYS A 138 5.84 6.83 -1.48
CA CYS A 138 5.49 5.59 -2.17
C CYS A 138 4.04 5.54 -2.68
N ARG A 139 3.19 6.50 -2.27
CA ARG A 139 1.79 6.64 -2.68
C ARG A 139 1.00 5.36 -2.42
N SER A 140 0.33 4.84 -3.43
CA SER A 140 -0.37 3.55 -3.48
C SER A 140 0.56 2.32 -3.53
N GLY A 141 1.88 2.48 -3.50
CA GLY A 141 2.84 1.37 -3.50
C GLY A 141 3.13 0.77 -4.88
N GLY A 142 2.62 1.36 -5.96
CA GLY A 142 2.78 0.82 -7.33
C GLY A 142 4.24 0.61 -7.76
N LEU A 143 5.15 1.52 -7.41
CA LEU A 143 6.58 1.35 -7.68
C LEU A 143 7.19 0.18 -6.90
N ILE A 144 6.77 -0.05 -5.65
CA ILE A 144 7.23 -1.18 -4.85
C ILE A 144 6.83 -2.50 -5.52
N SER A 145 5.57 -2.62 -5.94
CA SER A 145 5.10 -3.81 -6.66
C SER A 145 5.79 -4.01 -8.02
N ALA A 146 6.15 -2.93 -8.72
CA ALA A 146 6.93 -3.00 -9.95
C ALA A 146 8.38 -3.43 -9.71
N LEU A 147 9.02 -2.92 -8.66
CA LEU A 147 10.35 -3.35 -8.22
C LEU A 147 10.34 -4.83 -7.86
N PHE A 148 9.37 -5.28 -7.07
CA PHE A 148 9.23 -6.71 -6.76
C PHE A 148 9.05 -7.56 -8.03
N SER A 149 8.26 -7.10 -8.99
CA SER A 149 8.07 -7.83 -10.26
C SER A 149 9.35 -7.91 -11.10
N ALA A 150 10.24 -6.91 -11.01
CA ALA A 150 11.49 -6.85 -11.76
C ALA A 150 12.64 -7.60 -11.07
N PHE A 151 12.67 -7.63 -9.75
CA PHE A 151 13.81 -8.13 -8.96
C PHE A 151 13.50 -9.43 -8.20
N GLY A 152 12.25 -9.68 -7.83
CA GLY A 152 11.80 -10.87 -7.11
C GLY A 152 12.16 -10.86 -5.61
N GLU A 153 12.16 -12.03 -5.02
CA GLU A 153 12.35 -12.25 -3.58
C GLU A 153 13.81 -12.04 -3.12
N GLY A 154 14.07 -12.21 -1.82
CA GLY A 154 15.42 -12.13 -1.23
C GLY A 154 15.92 -10.71 -1.01
N ARG A 155 15.01 -9.73 -0.96
CA ARG A 155 15.26 -8.30 -0.72
C ARG A 155 14.15 -7.73 0.15
N MET A 156 14.45 -6.71 0.92
CA MET A 156 13.45 -5.88 1.59
C MET A 156 12.97 -4.75 0.67
N TYR A 157 11.66 -4.51 0.68
CA TYR A 157 11.02 -3.43 -0.04
C TYR A 157 10.38 -2.44 0.92
N TYR A 158 10.94 -1.24 1.00
CA TYR A 158 10.53 -0.19 1.91
C TYR A 158 9.75 0.92 1.20
N GLY A 159 8.70 1.42 1.84
CA GLY A 159 7.95 2.59 1.40
C GLY A 159 7.78 3.63 2.50
N LEU A 160 8.18 4.87 2.23
CA LEU A 160 7.94 6.01 3.12
C LEU A 160 6.80 6.85 2.56
N GLU A 161 5.84 7.20 3.41
CA GLU A 161 4.68 8.00 3.01
C GLU A 161 4.24 9.00 4.10
N HIS A 162 3.79 10.17 3.68
CA HIS A 162 3.35 11.28 4.53
C HIS A 162 1.83 11.45 4.56
N ASN A 163 1.11 10.78 3.65
CA ASN A 163 -0.35 10.71 3.68
C ASN A 163 -0.80 9.36 4.27
N PRO A 164 -1.58 9.33 5.37
CA PRO A 164 -1.98 8.09 6.03
C PRO A 164 -2.86 7.19 5.13
N VAL A 165 -3.70 7.78 4.27
CA VAL A 165 -4.54 7.03 3.31
C VAL A 165 -3.64 6.34 2.28
N CYS A 166 -2.65 7.06 1.74
CA CYS A 166 -1.67 6.50 0.82
C CYS A 166 -0.87 5.35 1.45
N ALA A 167 -0.40 5.52 2.70
CA ALA A 167 0.33 4.45 3.39
C ALA A 167 -0.51 3.17 3.54
N LYS A 168 -1.81 3.27 3.86
CA LYS A 168 -2.72 2.13 3.92
C LYS A 168 -2.95 1.51 2.54
N MET A 169 -3.14 2.33 1.49
CA MET A 169 -3.26 1.84 0.11
C MET A 169 -2.01 1.07 -0.32
N ALA A 170 -0.82 1.63 -0.07
CA ALA A 170 0.45 0.95 -0.33
C ALA A 170 0.55 -0.39 0.39
N ALA A 171 0.23 -0.44 1.68
CA ALA A 171 0.29 -1.68 2.45
C ALA A 171 -0.64 -2.76 1.85
N ILE A 172 -1.89 -2.40 1.53
CA ILE A 172 -2.87 -3.32 0.93
C ILE A 172 -2.42 -3.76 -0.47
N ASN A 173 -2.03 -2.82 -1.33
CA ASN A 173 -1.60 -3.13 -2.70
C ASN A 173 -0.37 -4.05 -2.69
N VAL A 174 0.66 -3.71 -1.91
CA VAL A 174 1.88 -4.51 -1.79
C VAL A 174 1.56 -5.91 -1.25
N PHE A 175 0.69 -6.03 -0.25
CA PHE A 175 0.25 -7.31 0.30
C PHE A 175 -0.50 -8.16 -0.75
N LEU A 176 -1.51 -7.60 -1.41
CA LEU A 176 -2.33 -8.30 -2.42
C LEU A 176 -1.55 -8.66 -3.69
N ARG A 177 -0.44 -7.96 -3.95
CA ARG A 177 0.50 -8.26 -5.03
C ARG A 177 1.49 -9.38 -4.68
N GLY A 178 1.46 -9.90 -3.45
CA GLY A 178 2.30 -11.02 -3.01
C GLY A 178 3.76 -10.65 -2.82
N VAL A 179 4.06 -9.39 -2.46
CA VAL A 179 5.44 -8.99 -2.15
C VAL A 179 5.86 -9.63 -0.82
N SER A 180 6.94 -10.41 -0.85
CA SER A 180 7.30 -11.35 0.23
C SER A 180 8.03 -10.71 1.43
N ASP A 181 8.64 -9.54 1.30
CA ASP A 181 9.25 -8.85 2.45
C ASP A 181 9.19 -7.34 2.24
N ALA A 182 8.21 -6.70 2.86
CA ALA A 182 8.01 -5.26 2.69
C ALA A 182 7.62 -4.56 3.98
N GLU A 183 7.90 -3.27 4.05
CA GLU A 183 7.46 -2.43 5.16
C GLU A 183 7.10 -1.03 4.65
N ILE A 184 5.89 -0.56 4.99
CA ILE A 184 5.35 0.74 4.61
C ILE A 184 5.20 1.60 5.86
N LEU A 185 5.98 2.66 5.99
CA LEU A 185 5.93 3.59 7.12
C LEU A 185 5.10 4.83 6.74
N TYR A 186 4.06 5.09 7.54
CA TYR A 186 3.45 6.40 7.64
C TYR A 186 4.22 7.26 8.66
N ALA A 187 4.77 8.37 8.16
CA ALA A 187 5.45 9.37 8.95
C ALA A 187 4.74 10.72 8.79
N ASP A 188 4.07 11.20 9.84
CA ASP A 188 3.41 12.50 9.89
C ASP A 188 4.35 13.71 9.68
N SER A 189 5.65 13.49 9.81
CA SER A 189 6.71 14.47 9.64
C SER A 189 7.98 13.78 9.13
N PRO A 190 8.92 14.51 8.50
CA PRO A 190 10.16 13.93 7.98
C PRO A 190 10.96 13.14 9.02
N ASP A 191 10.89 13.52 10.30
CA ASP A 191 11.57 12.89 11.43
C ASP A 191 10.62 12.13 12.35
N GLY A 192 9.37 11.92 11.92
CA GLY A 192 8.32 11.25 12.68
C GLY A 192 8.24 9.75 12.42
N PHE A 193 7.74 9.03 13.42
CA PHE A 193 7.24 7.67 13.27
C PHE A 193 5.82 7.64 13.81
N SER A 194 4.85 7.33 12.96
CA SER A 194 3.44 7.22 13.37
C SER A 194 3.02 5.76 13.41
N VAL A 195 3.09 5.05 12.29
CA VAL A 195 2.77 3.62 12.21
C VAL A 195 3.46 3.00 11.01
N SER A 196 3.85 1.73 11.12
CA SER A 196 4.41 0.97 9.99
C SER A 196 3.62 -0.31 9.74
N TYR A 197 3.42 -0.65 8.47
CA TYR A 197 2.73 -1.85 8.00
C TYR A 197 3.76 -2.81 7.43
N LYS A 198 3.96 -3.96 8.07
CA LYS A 198 4.96 -4.95 7.67
C LYS A 198 4.30 -6.15 7.01
N ILE A 199 4.81 -6.49 5.84
CA ILE A 199 4.46 -7.69 5.06
C ILE A 199 5.61 -8.69 5.18
N THR A 200 5.29 -9.96 5.44
CA THR A 200 6.26 -11.07 5.49
C THR A 200 5.76 -12.24 4.67
N ASP A 201 6.64 -13.04 4.10
CA ASP A 201 6.31 -14.16 3.20
C ASP A 201 5.89 -15.45 3.91
N SER A 202 6.47 -15.72 5.08
CA SER A 202 6.36 -17.03 5.73
C SER A 202 5.97 -16.91 7.20
N PRO A 203 4.66 -16.95 7.54
CA PRO A 203 3.51 -16.97 6.61
C PRO A 203 3.25 -15.61 5.96
N HIS A 204 2.57 -15.61 4.80
CA HIS A 204 2.17 -14.39 4.10
C HIS A 204 1.21 -13.59 5.00
N SER A 205 1.70 -12.49 5.56
CA SER A 205 0.98 -11.77 6.62
C SER A 205 1.16 -10.27 6.53
N LEU A 206 0.19 -9.54 7.09
CA LEU A 206 0.22 -8.10 7.27
C LEU A 206 0.17 -7.82 8.78
N THR A 207 1.15 -7.07 9.29
CA THR A 207 1.25 -6.70 10.71
C THR A 207 1.41 -5.19 10.88
N ILE A 208 0.96 -4.66 12.02
CA ILE A 208 1.10 -3.24 12.35
C ILE A 208 2.17 -3.08 13.43
N ILE A 209 3.12 -2.19 13.16
CA ILE A 209 4.17 -1.78 14.07
C ILE A 209 3.84 -0.38 14.60
N THR A 210 3.65 -0.28 15.91
CA THR A 210 3.35 0.99 16.62
C THR A 210 4.54 1.53 17.42
N ARG A 211 5.62 0.77 17.52
CA ARG A 211 6.87 1.18 18.17
C ARG A 211 7.98 1.25 17.14
N LYS A 212 8.62 2.41 17.02
CA LYS A 212 9.67 2.65 16.02
C LYS A 212 10.87 1.72 16.16
N GLU A 213 11.12 1.21 17.37
CA GLU A 213 12.20 0.27 17.68
C GLU A 213 12.00 -1.10 17.01
N ASP A 214 10.75 -1.46 16.70
CA ASP A 214 10.42 -2.72 16.01
C ASP A 214 10.43 -2.57 14.47
N SER A 215 10.62 -1.35 13.95
CA SER A 215 10.59 -1.03 12.52
C SER A 215 11.98 -1.10 11.90
N LYS A 216 12.15 -2.01 10.93
CA LYS A 216 13.40 -2.10 10.16
C LYS A 216 13.53 -0.90 9.23
N LEU A 217 12.43 -0.46 8.65
CA LEU A 217 12.39 0.75 7.83
C LEU A 217 12.84 1.98 8.61
N TRP A 218 12.37 2.17 9.85
CA TRP A 218 12.80 3.28 10.69
C TRP A 218 14.30 3.26 10.96
N ALA A 219 14.85 2.08 11.27
CA ALA A 219 16.29 1.90 11.44
C ALA A 219 17.05 2.22 10.13
N ALA A 220 16.60 1.69 8.99
CA ALA A 220 17.19 1.93 7.68
C ALA A 220 17.11 3.41 7.25
N LYS A 221 16.03 4.12 7.58
CA LYS A 221 15.88 5.55 7.31
C LYS A 221 16.87 6.39 8.12
N THR A 222 17.10 6.04 9.38
CA THR A 222 17.95 6.82 10.32
C THR A 222 19.42 6.45 10.25
N SER A 223 19.74 5.25 9.77
CA SER A 223 21.11 4.79 9.53
C SER A 223 21.13 3.89 8.29
N PRO A 224 21.10 4.49 7.09
CA PRO A 224 21.06 3.75 5.84
C PRO A 224 22.23 2.78 5.71
N GLU A 225 21.93 1.51 5.46
CA GLU A 225 22.96 0.56 5.07
C GLU A 225 23.53 0.92 3.69
N SER A 226 24.82 0.66 3.47
CA SER A 226 25.52 1.00 2.22
C SER A 226 24.99 0.30 0.96
N ASN A 227 24.15 -0.73 1.13
CA ASN A 227 23.56 -1.57 0.07
C ASN A 227 22.09 -1.22 -0.25
N MET A 228 21.52 -0.15 0.33
CA MET A 228 20.13 0.24 0.06
C MET A 228 20.00 1.19 -1.15
N ASN A 229 19.14 0.85 -2.11
CA ASN A 229 18.77 1.72 -3.22
C ASN A 229 17.60 2.62 -2.83
N VAL A 230 17.84 3.93 -2.75
CA VAL A 230 16.79 4.92 -2.49
C VAL A 230 16.25 5.49 -3.80
N VAL A 231 14.95 5.38 -4.01
CA VAL A 231 14.23 5.91 -5.17
C VAL A 231 13.19 6.92 -4.67
N SER A 232 13.25 8.15 -5.17
CA SER A 232 12.33 9.21 -4.74
C SER A 232 11.32 9.55 -5.83
N LEU A 233 10.03 9.41 -5.55
CA LEU A 233 8.97 9.77 -6.50
C LEU A 233 8.71 11.27 -6.55
N SER A 234 9.01 12.02 -5.48
CA SER A 234 8.88 13.48 -5.46
C SER A 234 9.84 14.21 -6.41
N GLN A 235 10.91 13.55 -6.85
CA GLN A 235 11.83 14.09 -7.87
C GLN A 235 11.27 14.01 -9.30
N ILE A 236 10.16 13.30 -9.51
CA ILE A 236 9.51 13.15 -10.82
C ILE A 236 8.39 14.19 -10.95
N GLN A 237 8.78 15.46 -11.12
CA GLN A 237 7.83 16.51 -11.46
C GLN A 237 7.54 16.48 -12.96
N VAL A 238 6.33 16.03 -13.33
CA VAL A 238 5.81 16.29 -14.68
C VAL A 238 5.29 17.72 -14.68
N LYS A 239 6.03 18.65 -15.29
CA LYS A 239 5.50 20.00 -15.53
C LYS A 239 4.23 19.88 -16.39
N PRO A 240 3.06 20.38 -15.95
CA PRO A 240 1.94 20.53 -16.86
C PRO A 240 2.36 21.45 -18.01
N ARG A 241 2.06 21.03 -19.24
CA ARG A 241 2.24 21.85 -20.44
C ARG A 241 1.13 22.88 -20.54
#